data_AF-A0A3Q8FER4-F1
#
_entry.id   AF-A0A3Q8FER4-F1
#
_cell.length_a   1.000
_cell.length_b   1.000
_cell.length_c   1.000
_cell.angle_alpha   90.00
_cell.angle_beta   90.00
_cell.angle_gamma   90.00
#
_symmetry.space_group_name_H-M   'P 1'
#
loop_
_entity.id
_entity.type
_entity.pdbx_description
1 polymer ?
#
loop_
_entity_poly.entity_id
_entity_poly.type
_entity_poly.pdbx_seq_one_letter_code
_entity_poly.pdbx_strand_id
1 'polypeptide(L)' 'MSVVAILVGPQQRGRAVADAVRIAALRIGHRPDFANTVADLARLDFLRGGSAAAAISRMKRSLRRKPQRAWSHA' A
#
# COMPACT_ATOMS: atom_id res chain seq x y z
N MET A 1 -17.37 9.66 -25.07
CA MET A 1 -17.60 9.18 -23.69
C MET A 1 -17.02 7.77 -23.60
N SER A 2 -15.75 7.64 -23.21
CA SER A 2 -14.99 6.39 -23.33
C SER A 2 -15.35 5.37 -22.25
N VAL A 3 -15.81 4.19 -22.68
CA VAL A 3 -16.21 3.00 -21.88
C VAL A 3 -15.04 2.36 -21.09
N VAL A 4 -13.83 2.95 -21.11
CA VAL A 4 -12.62 2.38 -20.49
C VAL A 4 -12.62 2.47 -18.95
N ALA A 5 -13.52 3.25 -18.33
CA ALA A 5 -13.51 3.48 -16.88
C ALA A 5 -14.17 2.37 -16.03
N ILE A 6 -14.93 1.44 -16.63
CA ILE A 6 -15.87 0.59 -15.85
C ILE A 6 -15.29 -0.78 -15.48
N LEU A 7 -14.20 -1.25 -16.11
CA LEU A 7 -13.73 -2.63 -15.98
C LEU A 7 -12.29 -2.81 -15.46
N VAL A 8 -11.85 -1.93 -14.57
CA VAL A 8 -10.67 -2.23 -13.76
C VAL A 8 -11.12 -3.21 -12.66
N GLY A 9 -11.04 -4.51 -12.95
CA GLY A 9 -11.42 -5.58 -12.03
C GLY A 9 -10.67 -5.51 -10.68
N PRO A 10 -11.16 -6.21 -9.64
CA PRO A 10 -10.58 -6.16 -8.30
C PRO A 10 -9.07 -6.48 -8.27
N GLN A 11 -8.57 -7.32 -9.18
CA GLN A 11 -7.16 -7.64 -9.30
C GLN A 11 -6.31 -6.45 -9.78
N GLN A 12 -6.79 -5.69 -10.78
CA GLN A 12 -6.07 -4.50 -11.24
C GLN A 12 -6.13 -3.38 -10.19
N ARG A 13 -7.28 -3.19 -9.53
CA ARG A 13 -7.39 -2.25 -8.40
C ARG A 13 -6.47 -2.63 -7.24
N GLY A 14 -6.35 -3.92 -6.94
CA GLY A 14 -5.43 -4.43 -5.92
C GLY A 14 -3.96 -4.18 -6.25
N ARG A 15 -3.56 -4.26 -7.52
CA ARG A 15 -2.20 -3.87 -7.96
C ARG A 15 -1.96 -2.38 -7.78
N ALA A 16 -2.91 -1.54 -8.19
CA ALA A 16 -2.81 -0.09 -7.98
C ALA A 16 -2.71 0.29 -6.49
N VAL A 17 -3.42 -0.41 -5.61
CA VAL A 17 -3.30 -0.26 -4.14
C VAL A 17 -1.89 -0.63 -3.66
N ALA A 18 -1.34 -1.76 -4.09
CA ALA A 18 0.01 -2.16 -3.76
C ALA A 18 1.05 -1.11 -4.19
N ASP A 19 0.98 -0.66 -5.44
CA ASP A 19 1.92 0.32 -5.99
C ASP A 19 1.88 1.65 -5.24
N ALA A 20 0.67 2.16 -4.94
CA ALA A 20 0.50 3.40 -4.18
C ALA A 20 1.14 3.30 -2.78
N VAL A 21 0.96 2.16 -2.11
CA VAL A 21 1.54 1.92 -0.78
C VAL A 21 3.07 1.74 -0.85
N ARG A 22 3.58 1.02 -1.85
CA ARG A 22 5.02 0.86 -2.09
C ARG A 22 5.70 2.20 -2.30
N ILE A 23 5.15 3.04 -3.18
CA ILE A 23 5.67 4.39 -3.45
C ILE A 23 5.66 5.24 -2.18
N ALA A 24 4.58 5.17 -1.40
CA ALA A 24 4.49 5.90 -0.13
C ALA A 24 5.57 5.46 0.88
N ALA A 25 5.80 4.14 1.02
CA ALA A 25 6.83 3.61 1.92
C ALA A 25 8.24 4.03 1.49
N LEU A 26 8.54 3.96 0.19
CA LEU A 26 9.83 4.38 -0.36
C LEU A 26 10.06 5.89 -0.16
N ARG A 27 9.05 6.73 -0.41
CA ARG A 27 9.14 8.20 -0.21
C ARG A 27 9.41 8.61 1.23
N ILE A 28 9.05 7.77 2.20
CA ILE A 28 9.28 8.02 3.63
C ILE A 28 10.64 7.42 4.08
N GLY A 29 11.40 6.81 3.16
CA GLY A 29 12.75 6.31 3.42
C GLY A 29 12.80 4.88 3.97
N HIS A 30 11.74 4.09 3.81
CA HIS A 30 11.80 2.67 4.15
C HIS A 30 12.58 1.86 3.12
N ARG A 31 13.18 0.74 3.56
CA ARG A 31 13.86 -0.21 2.67
C ARG A 31 12.89 -0.83 1.65
N PRO A 32 13.36 -1.16 0.43
CA PRO A 32 12.53 -1.78 -0.61
C PRO A 32 11.80 -3.05 -0.16
N ASP A 33 12.45 -3.91 0.63
CA ASP A 33 11.82 -5.15 1.12
C ASP A 33 10.60 -4.86 1.99
N PHE A 34 10.76 -3.92 2.93
CA PHE A 34 9.67 -3.48 3.79
C PHE A 34 8.55 -2.82 2.97
N ALA A 35 8.90 -2.00 1.98
CA ALA A 35 7.93 -1.38 1.07
C ALA A 35 7.12 -2.41 0.28
N ASN A 36 7.75 -3.52 -0.16
CA ASN A 36 7.06 -4.63 -0.82
C ASN A 36 6.12 -5.36 0.15
N THR A 37 6.58 -5.66 1.36
CA THR A 37 5.75 -6.33 2.38
C THR A 37 4.48 -5.54 2.70
N VAL A 38 4.60 -4.22 2.93
CA VAL A 38 3.42 -3.41 3.25
C VAL A 38 2.48 -3.22 2.05
N ALA A 39 3.02 -3.22 0.82
CA ALA A 39 2.23 -3.16 -0.40
C ALA A 39 1.37 -4.42 -0.60
N ASP A 40 1.94 -5.61 -0.36
CA ASP A 40 1.21 -6.88 -0.46
C ASP A 40 0.11 -6.98 0.61
N LEU A 41 0.39 -6.52 1.83
CA LEU A 41 -0.62 -6.44 2.91
C LEU A 41 -1.78 -5.52 2.54
N ALA A 42 -1.50 -4.34 1.96
CA ALA A 42 -2.54 -3.41 1.55
C ALA A 42 -3.40 -3.96 0.39
N ARG A 43 -2.78 -4.69 -0.55
CA ARG A 43 -3.50 -5.39 -1.61
C ARG A 43 -4.41 -6.49 -1.05
N LEU A 44 -3.92 -7.29 -0.10
CA LEU A 44 -4.72 -8.34 0.53
C LEU A 44 -5.91 -7.77 1.31
N ASP A 45 -5.72 -6.69 2.06
CA ASP A 45 -6.79 -5.98 2.78
C ASP A 45 -7.87 -5.48 1.80
N PHE A 46 -7.46 -4.90 0.67
CA PHE A 46 -8.39 -4.48 -0.39
C PHE A 46 -9.15 -5.67 -1.01
N LEU A 47 -8.44 -6.74 -1.39
CA LEU A 47 -9.07 -7.90 -2.03
C LEU A 47 -10.03 -8.66 -1.09
N ARG A 48 -9.88 -8.53 0.23
CA ARG A 48 -10.80 -9.08 1.23
C ARG A 48 -12.07 -8.25 1.44
N GLY A 49 -12.34 -7.28 0.58
CA GLY A 49 -13.51 -6.40 0.64
C GLY A 49 -13.23 -5.04 1.29
N GLY A 50 -11.97 -4.72 1.55
CA GLY A 50 -11.57 -3.41 2.04
C GLY A 50 -11.66 -2.31 0.97
N SER A 51 -11.81 -1.06 1.40
CA SER A 51 -11.67 0.09 0.51
C SER A 51 -10.20 0.40 0.22
N ALA A 52 -9.87 0.65 -1.04
CA ALA A 52 -8.53 1.04 -1.48
C ALA A 52 -8.01 2.26 -0.70
N ALA A 53 -8.87 3.27 -0.51
CA ALA A 53 -8.54 4.47 0.24
C ALA A 53 -8.26 4.16 1.72
N ALA A 54 -9.02 3.24 2.31
CA ALA A 54 -8.85 2.82 3.70
C ALA A 54 -7.55 2.03 3.89
N ALA A 55 -7.21 1.11 2.98
CA ALA A 55 -5.98 0.33 3.00
C ALA A 55 -4.74 1.25 2.90
N ILE A 56 -4.75 2.18 1.94
CA ILE A 56 -3.66 3.16 1.74
C ILE A 56 -3.54 4.08 2.97
N SER A 57 -4.65 4.61 3.49
CA SER A 57 -4.65 5.52 4.64
C SER A 57 -4.15 4.85 5.92
N ARG A 58 -4.61 3.62 6.20
CA ARG A 58 -4.12 2.79 7.32
C ARG A 58 -2.62 2.56 7.20
N MET A 59 -2.14 2.17 6.02
CA MET A 59 -0.72 1.87 5.85
C MET A 59 0.15 3.12 5.94
N LYS A 60 -0.27 4.23 5.32
CA LYS A 60 0.43 5.53 5.46
C LYS A 60 0.51 6.00 6.91
N ARG A 61 -0.54 5.75 7.72
CA ARG A 61 -0.54 6.02 9.16
C ARG A 61 0.45 5.12 9.91
N SER A 62 0.48 3.83 9.60
CA SER A 62 1.42 2.87 10.20
C SER A 62 2.88 3.21 9.87
N LEU A 63 3.17 3.60 8.64
CA LEU A 63 4.49 4.04 8.18
C LEU A 63 4.96 5.28 8.95
N ARG A 64 4.08 6.29 9.11
CA ARG A 64 4.39 7.52 9.85
C ARG A 64 4.62 7.31 11.35
N ARG A 65 4.03 6.26 11.95
CA ARG A 65 4.23 5.94 13.38
C ARG A 65 5.50 5.14 13.64
N LYS A 66 6.10 4.52 12.62
CA LYS A 66 7.40 3.82 12.72
C LYS A 66 8.49 4.50 11.88
N PRO A 67 8.85 5.78 12.14
CA PRO A 67 10.03 6.36 11.52
C PRO A 67 11.28 5.74 12.17
N GLN A 68 11.86 4.73 11.52
CA GLN A 68 13.21 4.14 11.66
C GLN A 68 13.83 3.85 13.06
N ARG A 69 13.27 4.26 14.21
CA ARG A 69 13.87 4.00 15.53
C ARG A 69 13.58 2.61 16.12
N ALA A 70 12.76 1.79 15.46
CA ALA A 70 12.35 0.50 16.02
C ALA A 70 13.28 -0.67 15.68
N TRP A 71 14.24 -0.52 14.76
CA TRP A 71 15.17 -1.60 14.37
C TRP A 71 16.66 -1.19 14.47
N SER A 72 16.98 -0.15 15.23
CA SER A 72 18.36 0.15 15.68
C SER A 72 18.68 -0.50 17.02
N HIS A 73 18.28 -1.76 17.22
CA HIS A 73 18.83 -2.59 18.29
C HIS A 73 19.56 -3.77 17.66
N ALA A 74 20.89 -3.72 17.83
CA ALA A 74 21.89 -4.80 17.79
C ALA A 74 22.04 -5.59 16.48
#